data_AF-A0A258STF7-F1
#
_entry.id   AF-A0A258STF7-F1
#
_cell.length_a   1.000
_cell.length_b   1.000
_cell.length_c   1.000
_cell.angle_alpha   90.00
_cell.angle_beta   90.00
_cell.angle_gamma   90.00
#
_symmetry.space_group_name_H-M   'P 1'
#
loop_
_entity.id
_entity.type
_entity.pdbx_description
1 polymer ?
#
loop_
_entity_poly.entity_id
_entity_poly.type
_entity_poly.pdbx_seq_one_letter_code
_entity_poly.pdbx_strand_id
1 'polypeptide(L)'
;MGKSVVRACCALWFVAMLLAANSARAQFSDKELLAFDNEPPVIAELLQRAVLLERNERLDDGDWQAAKLYCQASRYGSAEAYFRLGILYAVGKGVPANRDLAAALFAAASMQGHYESQKMLETVELVYVDMPACVTSAVDPEKSMQSRPANIDSLIANLPENKRWILSLVDTIATWYKV
;
A
#
# COMPACT_ATOMS: atom_id res chain seq x y z
N MET A 1 -39.38 31.55 56.78
CA MET A 1 -38.63 32.07 55.61
C MET A 1 -37.14 32.03 55.99
N GLY A 2 -36.26 31.16 55.49
CA GLY A 2 -36.18 30.48 54.20
C GLY A 2 -35.05 31.13 53.41
N LYS A 3 -33.87 30.48 53.36
CA LYS A 3 -32.76 30.55 52.36
C LYS A 3 -31.38 30.44 53.05
N SER A 4 -30.74 29.27 52.95
CA SER A 4 -29.27 29.08 52.87
C SER A 4 -28.91 27.60 52.70
N VAL A 5 -29.54 26.91 51.75
CA VAL A 5 -29.15 25.55 51.33
C VAL A 5 -29.16 25.51 49.81
N VAL A 6 -28.24 26.22 49.15
CA VAL A 6 -28.08 26.13 47.68
C VAL A 6 -26.61 26.10 47.24
N ARG A 7 -25.63 26.34 48.13
CA ARG A 7 -24.23 26.46 47.70
C ARG A 7 -23.42 25.15 47.61
N ALA A 8 -24.00 24.00 47.96
CA ALA A 8 -23.26 22.73 47.99
C ALA A 8 -23.46 21.81 46.76
N CYS A 9 -24.41 22.08 45.85
CA CYS A 9 -24.72 21.16 44.74
C CYS A 9 -23.94 21.39 43.43
N CYS A 10 -23.29 22.54 43.23
CA CYS A 10 -22.66 22.85 41.94
C CYS A 10 -21.22 22.31 41.79
N ALA A 11 -20.50 22.07 42.88
CA ALA A 11 -19.08 21.68 42.79
C ALA A 11 -18.86 20.19 42.46
N LEU A 12 -19.84 19.32 42.72
CA LEU A 12 -19.72 17.88 42.48
C LEU A 12 -20.12 17.45 41.06
N TRP A 13 -20.88 18.27 40.33
CA TRP A 13 -21.26 17.97 38.94
C TRP A 13 -20.13 18.29 37.94
N PHE A 14 -19.30 19.30 38.22
CA PHE A 14 -18.22 19.69 37.31
C PHE A 14 -17.04 18.71 37.28
N VAL A 15 -16.78 17.99 38.38
CA VAL A 15 -15.71 16.97 38.42
C VAL A 15 -16.15 15.68 37.71
N ALA A 16 -17.44 15.34 37.72
CA ALA A 16 -17.97 14.16 37.02
C ALA A 16 -18.03 14.32 35.49
N MET A 17 -18.08 15.55 34.98
CA MET A 17 -18.19 15.82 33.53
C MET A 17 -16.83 15.84 32.81
N LEU A 18 -15.72 15.92 33.54
CA LEU A 18 -14.35 15.91 32.99
C LEU A 18 -13.74 14.50 32.87
N LEU A 19 -14.40 13.46 33.39
CA LEU A 19 -13.88 12.09 33.40
C LEU A 19 -14.49 11.13 32.37
N ALA A 20 -15.45 11.58 31.55
CA ALA A 20 -16.12 10.73 30.56
C ALA A 20 -15.90 11.14 29.09
N ALA A 21 -15.06 12.15 28.82
CA ALA A 21 -14.79 12.62 27.46
C ALA A 21 -13.47 12.07 26.88
N ASN A 22 -12.84 11.07 27.51
CA ASN A 22 -11.52 10.60 27.13
C ASN A 22 -11.44 9.07 27.02
N SER A 23 -12.31 8.46 26.23
CA SER A 23 -12.13 7.05 25.80
C SER A 23 -13.00 6.69 24.60
N ALA A 24 -13.01 7.54 23.58
CA ALA A 24 -13.35 7.12 22.23
C ALA A 24 -12.15 7.39 21.30
N ARG A 25 -10.94 7.09 21.79
CA ARG A 25 -9.84 6.76 20.88
C ARG A 25 -10.27 5.44 20.25
N ALA A 26 -10.59 5.49 18.96
CA ALA A 26 -10.99 4.33 18.18
C ALA A 26 -10.15 3.12 18.60
N GLN A 27 -10.82 2.05 19.04
CA GLN A 27 -10.24 0.73 19.20
C GLN A 27 -9.88 0.22 17.80
N PHE A 28 -8.84 0.80 17.20
CA PHE A 28 -8.03 0.04 16.27
C PHE A 28 -7.29 -0.96 17.14
N SER A 29 -7.69 -2.22 17.01
CA SER A 29 -7.06 -3.34 17.67
C SER A 29 -5.56 -3.32 17.38
N ASP A 30 -4.74 -2.98 18.37
CA ASP A 30 -3.28 -3.08 18.32
C ASP A 30 -2.80 -4.50 17.94
N LYS A 31 -3.70 -5.49 17.87
CA LYS A 31 -3.43 -6.88 17.46
C LYS A 31 -3.45 -7.14 15.94
N GLU A 32 -3.74 -6.15 15.10
CA GLU A 32 -3.63 -6.29 13.63
C GLU A 32 -2.53 -5.41 13.01
N LEU A 33 -1.64 -4.86 13.85
CA LEU A 33 -0.35 -4.38 13.38
C LEU A 33 0.52 -5.62 13.16
N LEU A 34 0.91 -5.90 11.93
CA LEU A 34 1.89 -6.96 11.65
C LEU A 34 3.15 -6.65 12.48
N ALA A 35 3.39 -7.50 13.47
CA ALA A 35 4.51 -7.36 14.38
C ALA A 35 5.75 -7.88 13.64
N PHE A 36 6.56 -6.97 13.11
CA PHE A 36 7.86 -7.29 12.51
C PHE A 36 8.90 -7.43 13.62
N ASP A 37 8.67 -8.34 14.58
CA ASP A 37 9.44 -8.46 15.82
C ASP A 37 10.92 -8.80 15.59
N ASN A 38 11.25 -9.35 14.42
CA ASN A 38 12.62 -9.67 14.01
C ASN A 38 13.33 -8.50 13.30
N GLU A 39 12.67 -7.36 13.11
CA GLU A 39 13.21 -6.21 12.39
C GLU A 39 13.54 -5.06 13.37
N PRO A 40 14.63 -4.31 13.15
CA PRO A 40 14.91 -3.08 13.86
C PRO A 40 13.71 -2.11 13.84
N PRO A 41 13.46 -1.33 14.91
CA PRO A 41 12.27 -0.47 14.99
C PRO A 41 12.08 0.48 13.80
N VAL A 42 13.18 1.02 13.27
CA VAL A 42 13.15 1.91 12.10
C VAL A 42 12.70 1.18 10.84
N ILE A 43 13.11 -0.08 10.66
CA ILE A 43 12.69 -0.91 9.52
C ILE A 43 11.25 -1.37 9.71
N ALA A 44 10.88 -1.79 10.93
CA ALA A 44 9.53 -2.19 11.27
C ALA A 44 8.51 -1.06 10.99
N GLU A 45 8.85 0.19 11.31
CA GLU A 45 8.01 1.36 11.01
C GLU A 45 7.80 1.53 9.49
N LEU A 46 8.87 1.41 8.70
CA LEU A 46 8.79 1.48 7.23
C LEU A 46 7.87 0.39 6.67
N LEU A 47 8.02 -0.84 7.16
CA LEU A 47 7.21 -1.98 6.75
C LEU A 47 5.74 -1.82 7.13
N GLN A 48 5.46 -1.38 8.35
CA GLN A 48 4.08 -1.13 8.81
C GLN A 48 3.40 -0.08 7.95
N ARG A 49 4.10 1.03 7.68
CA ARG A 49 3.59 2.08 6.81
C ARG A 49 3.34 1.58 5.40
N ALA A 50 4.24 0.77 4.85
CA ALA A 50 4.08 0.18 3.51
C ALA A 50 2.85 -0.72 3.42
N VAL A 51 2.64 -1.59 4.41
CA VAL A 51 1.44 -2.47 4.45
C VAL A 51 0.15 -1.67 4.56
N LEU A 52 0.14 -0.58 5.32
CA LEU A 52 -1.02 0.30 5.40
C LEU A 52 -1.36 0.94 4.05
N LEU A 53 -0.35 1.25 3.24
CA LEU A 53 -0.55 1.79 1.89
C LEU A 53 -1.10 0.73 0.93
N GLU A 54 -0.60 -0.50 0.96
CA GLU A 54 -1.13 -1.61 0.15
C GLU A 54 -2.59 -1.93 0.47
N ARG A 55 -2.95 -1.92 1.76
CA ARG A 55 -4.31 -2.25 2.21
C ARG A 55 -5.31 -1.15 1.88
N ASN A 56 -4.84 0.07 1.66
CA ASN A 56 -5.73 1.20 1.46
C ASN A 56 -6.07 1.36 -0.02
N GLU A 57 -7.08 0.61 -0.46
CA GLU A 57 -7.62 0.65 -1.84
C GLU A 57 -8.14 2.02 -2.28
N ARG A 58 -8.30 2.99 -1.35
CA ARG A 58 -8.73 4.36 -1.67
C ARG A 58 -7.57 5.27 -2.10
N LEU A 59 -6.33 4.84 -1.89
CA LEU A 59 -5.17 5.62 -2.28
C LEU A 59 -4.75 5.24 -3.68
N ASP A 60 -4.97 6.18 -4.60
CA ASP A 60 -4.32 6.14 -5.91
C ASP A 60 -2.80 6.03 -5.68
N ASP A 61 -2.16 5.07 -6.36
CA ASP A 61 -0.73 4.74 -6.24
C ASP A 61 -0.27 4.16 -4.89
N GLY A 62 -1.18 3.68 -4.03
CA GLY A 62 -0.83 3.05 -2.75
C GLY A 62 0.24 1.96 -2.88
N ASP A 63 0.07 1.07 -3.85
CA ASP A 63 1.04 -0.01 -4.15
C ASP A 63 2.42 0.54 -4.55
N TRP A 64 2.49 1.63 -5.33
CA TRP A 64 3.77 2.22 -5.72
C TRP A 64 4.45 2.91 -4.54
N GLN A 65 3.67 3.58 -3.68
CA GLN A 65 4.21 4.18 -2.46
C GLN A 65 4.70 3.10 -1.47
N ALA A 66 4.01 1.96 -1.40
CA ALA A 66 4.48 0.79 -0.66
C ALA A 66 5.79 0.25 -1.24
N ALA A 67 5.89 0.11 -2.57
CA ALA A 67 7.12 -0.29 -3.26
C ALA A 67 8.31 0.61 -2.90
N LYS A 68 8.12 1.93 -2.82
CA LYS A 68 9.16 2.87 -2.36
C LYS A 68 9.67 2.54 -0.96
N LEU A 69 8.76 2.29 -0.02
CA LEU A 69 9.11 1.98 1.36
C LEU A 69 9.79 0.62 1.47
N TYR A 70 9.36 -0.39 0.70
CA TYR A 70 10.07 -1.67 0.64
C TYR A 70 11.45 -1.53 0.02
N CYS A 71 11.62 -0.77 -1.08
CA CYS A 71 12.95 -0.50 -1.62
C CYS A 71 13.86 0.13 -0.54
N GLN A 72 13.33 1.07 0.25
CA GLN A 72 14.08 1.65 1.37
C GLN A 72 14.42 0.62 2.46
N ALA A 73 13.48 -0.22 2.87
CA ALA A 73 13.72 -1.24 3.89
C ALA A 73 14.66 -2.36 3.39
N SER A 74 14.58 -2.75 2.11
CA SER A 74 15.48 -3.71 1.46
C SER A 74 16.92 -3.21 1.42
N ARG A 75 17.15 -1.90 1.25
CA ARG A 75 18.48 -1.29 1.36
C ARG A 75 19.12 -1.48 2.74
N TYR A 76 18.31 -1.64 3.78
CA TYR A 76 18.79 -1.96 5.13
C TYR A 76 18.88 -3.47 5.39
N GLY A 77 18.65 -4.32 4.39
CA GLY A 77 18.75 -5.77 4.53
C GLY A 77 17.49 -6.45 5.08
N SER A 78 16.32 -5.80 5.06
CA SER A 78 15.09 -6.45 5.53
C SER A 78 14.66 -7.59 4.61
N ALA A 79 14.68 -8.81 5.12
CA ALA A 79 14.22 -10.00 4.40
C ALA A 79 12.71 -9.91 4.07
N GLU A 80 11.92 -9.35 4.97
CA GLU A 80 10.50 -9.09 4.77
C GLU A 80 10.28 -8.06 3.64
N ALA A 81 11.08 -6.99 3.60
CA ALA A 81 10.99 -6.00 2.53
C ALA A 81 11.32 -6.61 1.16
N TYR A 82 12.37 -7.43 1.09
CA TYR A 82 12.72 -8.17 -0.14
C TYR A 82 11.55 -9.04 -0.62
N PHE A 83 10.93 -9.80 0.30
CA PHE A 83 9.78 -10.62 -0.03
C PHE A 83 8.60 -9.78 -0.55
N ARG A 84 8.19 -8.74 0.18
CA ARG A 84 7.05 -7.89 -0.21
C ARG A 84 7.28 -7.16 -1.52
N LEU A 85 8.46 -6.61 -1.73
CA LEU A 85 8.84 -5.99 -3.01
C LEU A 85 8.80 -7.01 -4.14
N GLY A 86 9.25 -8.24 -3.90
CA GLY A 86 9.17 -9.35 -4.86
C GLY A 86 7.73 -9.66 -5.26
N ILE A 87 6.78 -9.65 -4.31
CA ILE A 87 5.35 -9.82 -4.61
C ILE A 87 4.83 -8.69 -5.51
N LEU A 88 5.21 -7.44 -5.26
CA LEU A 88 4.78 -6.31 -6.09
C LEU A 88 5.29 -6.44 -7.54
N TYR A 89 6.55 -6.83 -7.73
CA TYR A 89 7.10 -7.10 -9.07
C TYR A 89 6.50 -8.35 -9.74
N ALA A 90 6.19 -9.40 -8.97
CA ALA A 90 5.58 -10.62 -9.51
C ALA A 90 4.19 -10.35 -10.09
N VAL A 91 3.40 -9.49 -9.43
CA VAL A 91 2.04 -9.16 -9.82
C VAL A 91 1.97 -7.95 -10.76
N GLY A 92 2.95 -7.04 -10.68
CA GLY A 92 2.92 -5.75 -11.38
C GLY A 92 2.02 -4.72 -10.72
N LYS A 93 1.95 -4.72 -9.38
CA LYS A 93 1.17 -3.76 -8.59
C LYS A 93 2.05 -2.56 -8.22
N GLY A 94 1.69 -1.37 -8.69
CA GLY A 94 2.43 -0.13 -8.44
C GLY A 94 3.77 -0.02 -9.17
N VAL A 95 4.37 -1.14 -9.56
CA VAL A 95 5.60 -1.26 -10.36
C VAL A 95 5.34 -2.16 -11.59
N PRO A 96 6.08 -2.01 -12.70
CA PRO A 96 5.94 -2.91 -13.84
C PRO A 96 6.18 -4.37 -13.45
N ALA A 97 5.35 -5.29 -13.95
CA ALA A 97 5.51 -6.70 -13.67
C ALA A 97 6.86 -7.21 -14.23
N ASN A 98 7.66 -7.84 -13.39
CA ASN A 98 8.94 -8.43 -13.78
C ASN A 98 9.23 -9.66 -12.91
N ARG A 99 9.12 -10.85 -13.52
CA ARG A 99 9.30 -12.12 -12.82
C ARG A 99 10.75 -12.39 -12.44
N ASP A 100 11.71 -11.94 -13.25
CA ASP A 100 13.12 -12.17 -12.98
C ASP A 100 13.59 -11.34 -11.78
N LEU A 101 13.16 -10.07 -11.72
CA LEU A 101 13.39 -9.22 -10.54
C LEU A 101 12.71 -9.79 -9.30
N ALA A 102 11.47 -10.29 -9.43
CA ALA A 102 10.77 -10.93 -8.32
C ALA A 102 11.53 -12.16 -7.80
N ALA A 103 12.02 -13.03 -8.70
CA ALA A 103 12.81 -14.20 -8.36
C ALA A 103 14.10 -13.82 -7.63
N ALA A 104 14.83 -12.80 -8.11
CA ALA A 104 16.03 -12.29 -7.45
C ALA A 104 15.76 -11.73 -6.04
N LEU A 105 14.63 -11.03 -5.86
CA LEU A 105 14.20 -10.51 -4.56
C LEU A 105 13.80 -11.64 -3.59
N PHE A 106 13.08 -12.66 -4.06
CA PHE A 106 12.77 -13.85 -3.26
C PHE A 106 14.02 -14.63 -2.90
N ALA A 107 14.99 -14.74 -3.80
CA ALA A 107 16.30 -15.32 -3.54
C ALA A 107 17.00 -14.62 -2.37
N ALA A 108 17.07 -13.29 -2.42
CA ALA A 108 17.69 -12.49 -1.38
C ALA A 108 16.97 -12.61 -0.02
N ALA A 109 15.64 -12.65 -0.01
CA ALA A 109 14.86 -12.87 1.21
C ALA A 109 15.08 -14.29 1.78
N SER A 110 15.10 -15.30 0.93
CA SER A 110 15.32 -16.71 1.29
C SER A 110 16.70 -16.95 1.90
N MET A 111 17.76 -16.35 1.31
CA MET A 111 19.13 -16.40 1.83
C MET A 111 19.25 -15.84 3.25
N GLN A 112 18.32 -14.98 3.65
CA GLN A 112 18.26 -14.37 4.99
C GLN A 112 17.28 -15.11 5.92
N GLY A 113 16.78 -16.28 5.52
CA GLY A 113 15.92 -17.12 6.34
C GLY A 113 14.42 -16.83 6.23
N HIS A 114 13.98 -16.04 5.25
CA HIS A 114 12.55 -15.74 5.08
C HIS A 114 11.76 -16.96 4.61
N TYR A 115 10.98 -17.54 5.52
CA TYR A 115 10.27 -18.82 5.31
C TYR A 115 9.37 -18.84 4.06
N GLU A 116 8.53 -17.82 3.86
CA GLU A 116 7.65 -17.79 2.68
C GLU A 116 8.42 -17.61 1.36
N SER A 117 9.62 -17.02 1.40
CA SER A 117 10.44 -16.86 0.20
C SER A 117 11.12 -18.18 -0.17
N GLN A 118 11.53 -18.97 0.82
CA GLN A 118 12.08 -20.32 0.59
C GLN A 118 11.09 -21.21 -0.16
N LYS A 119 9.82 -21.20 0.25
CA LYS A 119 8.75 -21.91 -0.44
C LYS A 119 8.54 -21.42 -1.87
N MET A 120 8.55 -20.10 -2.06
CA MET A 120 8.33 -19.50 -3.39
C MET A 120 9.42 -19.93 -4.38
N LEU A 121 10.68 -19.97 -3.94
CA LEU A 121 11.82 -20.34 -4.78
C LEU A 121 11.85 -21.81 -5.19
N GLU A 122 11.26 -22.71 -4.41
CA GLU A 122 11.15 -24.13 -4.80
C GLU A 122 10.44 -24.29 -6.16
N THR A 123 9.60 -23.31 -6.53
CA THR A 123 8.81 -23.31 -7.75
C THR A 123 9.33 -22.40 -8.87
N VAL A 124 10.42 -21.65 -8.63
CA VAL A 124 10.90 -20.60 -9.54
C VAL A 124 12.33 -20.89 -10.00
N GLU A 125 12.57 -20.79 -11.30
CA GLU A 125 13.91 -20.88 -11.87
C GLU A 125 14.71 -19.62 -11.51
N LEU A 126 15.84 -19.80 -10.82
CA LEU A 126 16.72 -18.70 -10.44
C LEU A 126 17.57 -18.27 -11.64
N VAL A 127 17.19 -17.16 -12.26
CA VAL A 127 18.04 -16.44 -13.19
C VAL A 127 18.78 -15.36 -12.41
N TYR A 128 20.11 -15.31 -12.55
CA TYR A 128 20.89 -14.22 -11.98
C TYR A 128 20.57 -12.93 -12.73
N VAL A 129 19.84 -12.04 -12.08
CA VAL A 129 19.52 -10.70 -12.55
C VAL A 129 19.94 -9.71 -11.47
N ASP A 130 20.45 -8.57 -11.89
CA ASP A 130 20.78 -7.48 -10.98
C ASP A 130 19.54 -7.04 -10.21
N MET A 131 19.71 -6.73 -8.94
CA MET A 131 18.63 -6.20 -8.11
C MET A 131 18.05 -4.91 -8.72
N PRO A 132 16.77 -4.61 -8.47
CA PRO A 132 16.17 -3.39 -8.99
C PRO A 132 16.93 -2.16 -8.49
N ALA A 133 17.03 -1.15 -9.36
CA ALA A 133 17.81 0.06 -9.10
C ALA A 133 17.43 0.76 -7.79
N CYS A 134 16.19 0.64 -7.32
CA CYS A 134 15.73 1.22 -6.06
C CYS A 134 16.35 0.56 -4.81
N VAL A 135 16.84 -0.66 -4.93
CA VAL A 135 17.52 -1.40 -3.86
C VAL A 135 19.03 -1.20 -3.94
N THR A 136 19.60 -1.09 -5.14
CA THR A 136 21.05 -0.85 -5.30
C THR A 136 21.41 0.63 -5.14
N SER A 137 20.46 1.52 -5.43
CA SER A 137 20.64 2.96 -5.47
C SER A 137 19.47 3.66 -4.75
N ALA A 138 19.69 4.86 -4.20
CA ALA A 138 18.66 5.64 -3.52
C ALA A 138 17.66 6.31 -4.51
N VAL A 139 17.16 5.55 -5.47
CA VAL A 139 16.23 5.96 -6.52
C VAL A 139 14.86 5.34 -6.25
N ASP A 140 13.79 6.02 -6.65
CA ASP A 140 12.44 5.48 -6.56
C ASP A 140 12.23 4.37 -7.61
N PRO A 141 11.44 3.32 -7.30
CA PRO A 141 11.08 2.30 -8.28
C PRO A 141 10.23 2.91 -9.40
N GLU A 142 10.36 2.33 -10.59
CA GLU A 142 9.54 2.72 -11.74
C GLU A 142 8.06 2.54 -11.38
N LYS A 143 7.29 3.60 -11.61
CA LYS A 143 5.86 3.57 -11.37
C LYS A 143 5.19 2.82 -12.50
N SER A 144 4.39 1.79 -12.19
CA SER A 144 3.62 1.07 -13.21
C SER A 144 2.78 2.07 -13.99
N MET A 145 3.04 2.22 -15.29
CA MET A 145 2.16 2.96 -16.18
C MET A 145 0.90 2.14 -16.41
N GLN A 146 -0.01 2.12 -15.44
CA GLN A 146 -1.43 2.23 -15.80
C GLN A 146 -1.62 3.69 -16.21
N SER A 147 -1.08 4.06 -17.37
CA SER A 147 -1.37 5.36 -17.94
C SER A 147 -2.88 5.35 -18.17
N ARG A 148 -3.64 6.02 -17.31
CA ARG A 148 -4.83 6.71 -17.80
C ARG A 148 -4.28 7.55 -18.94
N PRO A 149 -4.64 7.24 -20.19
CA PRO A 149 -4.11 7.98 -21.31
C PRO A 149 -4.47 9.44 -21.05
N ALA A 150 -3.45 10.30 -21.16
CA ALA A 150 -3.58 11.71 -20.79
C ALA A 150 -4.71 12.41 -21.57
N ASN A 151 -5.15 11.81 -22.68
CA ASN A 151 -6.28 12.24 -23.48
C ASN A 151 -7.10 11.04 -23.99
N ILE A 152 -8.43 11.12 -23.85
CA ILE A 152 -9.41 10.19 -24.43
C ILE A 152 -9.18 10.02 -25.95
N ASP A 153 -8.77 11.06 -26.67
CA ASP A 153 -8.51 10.99 -28.11
C ASP A 153 -7.43 9.94 -28.47
N SER A 154 -6.42 9.80 -27.60
CA SER A 154 -5.35 8.81 -27.81
C SER A 154 -5.81 7.37 -27.60
N LEU A 155 -6.83 7.13 -26.76
CA LEU A 155 -7.47 5.82 -26.65
C LEU A 155 -8.24 5.49 -27.91
N ILE A 156 -9.00 6.47 -28.39
CA ILE A 156 -9.84 6.32 -29.57
C ILE A 156 -8.98 5.94 -30.77
N ALA A 157 -7.84 6.61 -30.95
CA ALA A 157 -6.90 6.33 -32.03
C ALA A 157 -6.33 4.90 -31.98
N ASN A 158 -6.08 4.37 -30.78
CA ASN A 158 -5.47 3.06 -30.55
C ASN A 158 -6.48 1.90 -30.46
N LEU A 159 -7.78 2.14 -30.65
CA LEU A 159 -8.78 1.07 -30.65
C LEU A 159 -8.62 0.13 -31.85
N PRO A 160 -8.58 -1.20 -31.61
CA PRO A 160 -8.68 -2.21 -32.66
C PRO A 160 -9.93 -1.98 -33.52
N GLU A 161 -9.85 -2.23 -34.84
CA GLU A 161 -10.96 -1.96 -35.77
C GLU A 161 -12.28 -2.61 -35.35
N ASN A 162 -12.22 -3.86 -34.87
CA ASN A 162 -13.37 -4.62 -34.39
C ASN A 162 -14.02 -4.07 -33.11
N LYS A 163 -13.41 -3.07 -32.46
CA LYS A 163 -13.93 -2.41 -31.25
C LYS A 163 -14.35 -0.97 -31.47
N ARG A 164 -14.14 -0.40 -32.67
CA ARG A 164 -14.48 1.01 -32.96
C ARG A 164 -15.98 1.31 -32.94
N TRP A 165 -16.82 0.29 -33.11
CA TRP A 165 -18.30 0.42 -33.01
C TRP A 165 -18.76 0.96 -31.65
N ILE A 166 -17.96 0.76 -30.58
CA ILE A 166 -18.25 1.24 -29.23
C ILE A 166 -18.42 2.76 -29.22
N LEU A 167 -17.70 3.49 -30.08
CA LEU A 167 -17.79 4.96 -30.17
C LEU A 167 -19.18 5.41 -30.63
N SER A 168 -19.73 4.73 -31.65
CA SER A 168 -21.08 5.02 -32.14
C SER A 168 -22.15 4.68 -31.10
N LEU A 169 -21.96 3.60 -30.34
CA LEU A 169 -22.86 3.26 -29.25
C LEU A 169 -22.84 4.33 -28.16
N VAL A 170 -21.65 4.75 -27.71
CA VAL A 170 -21.49 5.78 -26.67
C VAL A 170 -22.10 7.11 -27.11
N ASP A 171 -21.86 7.54 -28.36
CA ASP A 171 -22.43 8.78 -28.92
C ASP A 171 -23.97 8.75 -28.95
N THR A 172 -24.54 7.61 -29.39
CA THR A 172 -26.00 7.40 -29.43
C THR A 172 -26.62 7.48 -28.03
N ILE A 173 -25.97 6.87 -27.04
CA ILE A 173 -26.46 6.89 -25.66
C ILE A 173 -26.29 8.29 -25.07
N ALA A 174 -25.16 8.97 -25.31
CA ALA A 174 -24.92 10.32 -24.82
C ALA A 174 -25.99 11.30 -25.33
N THR A 175 -26.40 11.16 -26.59
CA THR A 175 -27.50 11.98 -27.15
C THR A 175 -28.83 11.77 -26.43
N TRP A 176 -29.14 10.55 -25.99
CA TRP A 176 -30.37 10.27 -25.22
C TRP A 176 -30.38 10.98 -23.86
N TYR A 177 -29.21 11.08 -23.24
CA TYR A 177 -29.05 11.68 -21.91
C TYR A 177 -28.61 13.15 -21.94
N LYS A 178 -28.40 13.74 -23.13
CA LYS A 178 -27.95 15.13 -23.34
C LYS A 178 -26.69 15.47 -22.54
N VAL A 179 -25.74 14.53 -22.47
CA VAL A 179 -24.44 14.70 -21.82
C VAL A 179 -23.39 15.06 -22.87
#